data_AF-A0A929WC38-F1
#
_entry.id   AF-A0A929WC38-F1
#
_cell.length_a   1.000
_cell.length_b   1.000
_cell.length_c   1.000
_cell.angle_alpha   90.00
_cell.angle_beta   90.00
_cell.angle_gamma   90.00
#
_symmetry.space_group_name_H-M   'P 1'
#
loop_
_entity.id
_entity.type
_entity.pdbx_description
1 polymer ?
#
loop_
_entity_poly.entity_id
_entity_poly.type
_entity_poly.pdbx_seq_one_letter_code
_entity_poly.pdbx_strand_id
1 'polypeptide(L)'
;MKRNRLCSSWAKVLGCVLLVVALAACRSTVRVPDAAQPTAQQASVFPDYRDAVIPPNIAPLNFQVNNPADEIVVQIKGQRGEPLVAEAETAGKLRFDSTEWRRLLTDNRGGQLSVEVFTQHEGQWLQHPAWKWTVAAEPIDSFLTYRLIEPSYELYRQLGLYERNLTNFDEHPIYENNDTFEEENNHCVNCHTPQAHGTTGRM
;
A
#
# COMPACT_ATOMS: atom_id res chain seq x y z
N MET A 1 18.52 -43.89 42.24
CA MET A 1 17.56 -42.79 41.99
C MET A 1 17.89 -42.06 40.69
N LYS A 2 17.33 -42.48 39.55
CA LYS A 2 17.40 -41.74 38.26
C LYS A 2 16.09 -41.98 37.46
N ARG A 3 14.95 -41.56 38.03
CA ARG A 3 13.68 -41.39 37.30
C ARG A 3 13.29 -39.94 37.59
N ASN A 4 13.30 -39.07 36.58
CA ASN A 4 12.58 -37.77 36.53
C ASN A 4 13.06 -36.82 35.40
N ARG A 5 14.11 -37.13 34.63
CA ARG A 5 14.57 -36.22 33.55
C ARG A 5 13.83 -36.34 32.22
N LEU A 6 13.16 -37.46 31.92
CA LEU A 6 12.40 -37.59 30.67
C LEU A 6 11.06 -36.82 30.71
N CYS A 7 10.35 -36.82 31.85
CA CYS A 7 9.00 -36.23 31.94
C CYS A 7 9.00 -34.70 31.73
N SER A 8 10.08 -34.00 32.08
CA SER A 8 10.19 -32.54 31.92
C SER A 8 10.47 -32.09 30.49
N SER A 9 10.98 -32.98 29.62
CA SER A 9 11.28 -32.64 28.23
C SER A 9 10.00 -32.59 27.39
N TRP A 10 9.07 -33.52 27.60
CA TRP A 10 7.79 -33.55 26.90
C TRP A 10 6.88 -32.38 27.29
N ALA A 11 6.87 -32.01 28.59
CA ALA A 11 6.14 -30.84 29.06
C ALA A 11 6.64 -29.53 28.45
N LYS A 12 7.96 -29.40 28.24
CA LYS A 12 8.56 -28.23 27.57
C LYS A 12 8.25 -28.19 26.07
N VAL A 13 8.32 -29.33 25.39
CA VAL A 13 7.96 -29.43 23.96
C VAL A 13 6.47 -29.12 23.76
N LEU A 14 5.59 -29.67 24.59
CA LEU A 14 4.16 -29.41 24.55
C LEU A 14 3.85 -27.93 24.83
N GLY A 15 4.55 -27.33 25.80
CA GLY A 15 4.45 -25.90 26.10
C GLY A 15 4.89 -25.00 24.94
N CYS A 16 6.00 -25.34 24.27
CA CYS A 16 6.46 -24.61 23.08
C CYS A 16 5.48 -24.75 21.90
N VAL A 17 4.90 -25.94 21.68
CA VAL A 17 3.90 -26.16 20.63
C VAL A 17 2.62 -25.37 20.92
N LEU A 18 2.14 -25.37 22.17
CA LEU A 18 0.99 -24.56 22.59
C LEU A 18 1.25 -23.06 22.43
N LEU A 19 2.47 -22.59 22.70
CA LEU A 19 2.86 -21.20 22.50
C LEU A 19 2.88 -20.81 21.02
N VAL A 20 3.39 -21.69 20.14
CA VAL A 20 3.40 -21.47 18.68
C VAL A 20 1.97 -21.49 18.10
N VAL A 21 1.10 -22.37 18.58
CA VAL A 21 -0.33 -22.41 18.19
C VAL A 21 -1.07 -21.17 18.70
N ALA A 22 -0.79 -20.71 19.92
CA ALA A 22 -1.36 -19.47 20.46
C ALA A 22 -0.90 -18.23 19.68
N LEU A 23 0.36 -18.17 19.25
CA LEU A 23 0.88 -17.10 18.39
C LEU A 23 0.32 -17.16 16.96
N ALA A 24 -0.03 -18.34 16.45
CA ALA A 24 -0.69 -18.51 15.16
C ALA A 24 -2.20 -18.15 15.19
N ALA A 25 -2.84 -18.26 16.36
CA ALA A 25 -4.27 -17.97 16.55
C ALA A 25 -4.59 -16.47 16.60
N CYS A 26 -3.59 -15.59 16.73
CA CYS A 26 -3.75 -14.13 16.72
C CYS A 26 -3.63 -13.50 15.34
N ARG A 27 -3.70 -14.26 14.24
CA ARG A 27 -3.96 -13.67 12.93
C ARG A 27 -5.45 -13.40 12.83
N SER A 28 -5.88 -12.19 13.19
CA SER A 28 -7.19 -11.67 12.76
C SER A 28 -7.19 -11.73 11.24
N THR A 29 -7.86 -12.73 10.66
CA THR A 29 -8.17 -12.70 9.24
C THR A 29 -9.20 -11.60 9.07
N VAL A 30 -8.81 -10.49 8.45
CA VAL A 30 -9.77 -9.48 8.02
C VAL A 30 -10.80 -10.16 7.14
N ARG A 31 -12.09 -9.99 7.45
CA ARG A 31 -13.18 -10.63 6.71
C ARG A 31 -14.15 -9.58 6.21
N VAL A 32 -14.61 -9.80 4.99
CA VAL A 32 -15.75 -9.08 4.44
C VAL A 32 -16.99 -9.45 5.26
N PRO A 33 -17.84 -8.49 5.64
CA PRO A 33 -19.05 -8.78 6.41
C PRO A 33 -19.99 -9.72 5.65
N ASP A 34 -20.53 -10.73 6.33
CA ASP A 34 -21.44 -11.73 5.74
C ASP A 34 -22.77 -11.12 5.27
N ALA A 35 -23.19 -10.00 5.88
CA ALA A 35 -24.38 -9.25 5.54
C ALA A 35 -24.10 -7.75 5.60
N ALA A 36 -24.41 -7.04 4.52
CA ALA A 36 -24.35 -5.59 4.44
C ALA A 36 -25.56 -5.07 3.65
N GLN A 37 -26.15 -3.96 4.09
CA GLN A 37 -27.25 -3.31 3.38
C GLN A 37 -26.68 -2.45 2.24
N PRO A 38 -27.10 -2.67 0.98
CA PRO A 38 -26.67 -1.81 -0.12
C PRO A 38 -27.15 -0.38 0.08
N THR A 39 -26.27 0.58 -0.15
CA THR A 39 -26.61 2.01 -0.20
C THR A 39 -26.42 2.56 -1.62
N ALA A 40 -27.19 3.61 -1.95
CA ALA A 40 -26.99 4.38 -3.17
C ALA A 40 -25.87 5.43 -3.03
N GLN A 41 -25.38 5.68 -1.81
CA GLN A 41 -24.36 6.67 -1.54
C GLN A 41 -22.96 6.13 -1.90
N GLN A 42 -22.25 6.85 -2.78
CA GLN A 42 -20.85 6.54 -3.09
C GLN A 42 -19.95 6.75 -1.87
N ALA A 43 -18.97 5.86 -1.68
CA ALA A 43 -17.94 6.08 -0.67
C ALA A 43 -17.18 7.39 -0.98
N SER A 44 -16.90 8.23 0.02
CA SER A 44 -15.97 9.35 -0.13
C SER A 44 -14.56 8.83 0.07
N VAL A 45 -13.66 9.01 -0.89
CA VAL A 45 -12.29 8.47 -0.82
C VAL A 45 -11.24 9.50 -1.22
N PHE A 46 -10.03 9.36 -0.70
CA PHE A 46 -8.88 10.16 -1.11
C PHE A 46 -7.55 9.37 -1.05
N PRO A 47 -6.70 9.44 -2.09
CA PRO A 47 -6.99 10.00 -3.41
C PRO A 47 -8.13 9.23 -4.12
N ASP A 48 -8.78 9.89 -5.08
CA ASP A 48 -9.83 9.24 -5.88
C ASP A 48 -9.20 8.57 -7.11
N TYR A 49 -9.11 7.24 -7.07
CA TYR A 49 -8.59 6.42 -8.16
C TYR A 49 -9.69 5.79 -9.02
N ARG A 50 -10.94 6.27 -8.97
CA ARG A 50 -12.02 5.67 -9.76
C ARG A 50 -11.69 5.62 -11.23
N ASP A 51 -11.97 4.46 -11.83
CA ASP A 51 -11.82 4.19 -13.26
C ASP A 51 -10.38 4.36 -13.78
N ALA A 52 -9.39 4.34 -12.88
CA ALA A 52 -7.98 4.38 -13.24
C ALA A 52 -7.53 3.14 -14.01
N VAL A 53 -6.56 3.35 -14.91
CA VAL A 53 -5.78 2.27 -15.54
C VAL A 53 -4.47 2.14 -14.75
N ILE A 54 -4.25 0.97 -14.17
CA ILE A 54 -3.14 0.72 -13.25
C ILE A 54 -2.16 -0.30 -13.85
N PRO A 55 -0.85 -0.02 -13.85
CA PRO A 55 0.14 -0.96 -14.33
C PRO A 55 0.29 -2.17 -13.39
N PRO A 56 0.61 -3.36 -13.90
CA PRO A 56 0.72 -4.57 -13.08
C PRO A 56 1.93 -4.58 -12.12
N ASN A 57 2.90 -3.68 -12.31
CA ASN A 57 4.06 -3.51 -11.43
C ASN A 57 3.94 -2.30 -10.47
N ILE A 58 2.82 -1.57 -10.46
CA ILE A 58 2.65 -0.40 -9.58
C ILE A 58 2.62 -0.81 -8.10
N ALA A 59 3.18 0.04 -7.24
CA ALA A 59 3.05 -0.05 -5.79
C ALA A 59 1.56 -0.08 -5.36
N PRO A 60 1.24 -0.58 -4.17
CA PRO A 60 -0.14 -0.63 -3.71
C PRO A 60 -0.81 0.75 -3.68
N LEU A 61 -1.99 0.84 -4.32
CA LEU A 61 -2.78 2.07 -4.35
C LEU A 61 -3.52 2.28 -3.04
N ASN A 62 -2.77 2.64 -2.00
CA ASN A 62 -3.33 2.97 -0.70
C ASN A 62 -4.22 4.22 -0.81
N PHE A 63 -5.41 4.16 -0.22
CA PHE A 63 -6.36 5.26 -0.18
C PHE A 63 -7.07 5.32 1.17
N GLN A 64 -7.71 6.45 1.44
CA GLN A 64 -8.50 6.68 2.63
C GLN A 64 -9.99 6.67 2.27
N VAL A 65 -10.81 6.05 3.11
CA VAL A 65 -12.28 6.22 3.09
C VAL A 65 -12.64 7.30 4.13
N ASN A 66 -13.30 8.36 3.67
CA ASN A 66 -13.66 9.54 4.46
C ASN A 66 -15.10 9.49 5.00
N ASN A 67 -15.86 8.43 4.68
CA ASN A 67 -17.14 8.19 5.34
C ASN A 67 -16.90 8.04 6.85
N PRO A 68 -17.63 8.75 7.71
CA PRO A 68 -17.66 8.41 9.13
C PRO A 68 -18.04 6.94 9.26
N ALA A 69 -17.36 6.15 10.09
CA ALA A 69 -17.67 4.74 10.32
C ALA A 69 -16.91 4.27 11.58
N ASP A 70 -17.44 3.25 12.24
CA ASP A 70 -16.76 2.57 13.34
C ASP A 70 -15.66 1.65 12.79
N GLU A 71 -15.98 0.93 11.72
CA GLU A 71 -15.09 0.02 11.01
C GLU A 71 -15.28 0.17 9.49
N ILE A 72 -14.19 -0.01 8.75
CA ILE A 72 -14.19 0.05 7.29
C ILE A 72 -13.48 -1.19 6.76
N VAL A 73 -14.14 -1.90 5.84
CA VAL A 73 -13.56 -3.03 5.13
C VAL A 73 -13.61 -2.74 3.64
N VAL A 74 -12.52 -3.01 2.93
CA VAL A 74 -12.47 -2.96 1.48
C VAL A 74 -12.06 -4.31 0.94
N GLN A 75 -12.78 -4.76 -0.08
CA GLN A 75 -12.41 -5.91 -0.88
C GLN A 75 -12.08 -5.46 -2.30
N ILE A 76 -10.96 -5.93 -2.84
CA ILE A 76 -10.59 -5.78 -4.23
C ILE A 76 -10.57 -7.18 -4.86
N LYS A 77 -11.37 -7.36 -5.91
CA LYS A 77 -11.49 -8.66 -6.60
C LYS A 77 -11.36 -8.53 -8.10
N GLY A 78 -10.63 -9.46 -8.69
CA GLY A 78 -10.53 -9.63 -10.13
C GLY A 78 -11.36 -10.81 -10.63
N GLN A 79 -11.24 -11.10 -11.92
CA GLN A 79 -11.81 -12.32 -12.52
C GLN A 79 -10.97 -13.57 -12.20
N ARG A 80 -9.70 -13.36 -11.82
CA ARG A 80 -8.71 -14.41 -11.53
C ARG A 80 -8.02 -14.11 -10.20
N GLY A 81 -7.50 -15.15 -9.55
CA GLY A 81 -6.77 -15.02 -8.29
C GLY A 81 -7.67 -14.78 -7.08
N GLU A 82 -7.04 -14.73 -5.91
CA GLU A 82 -7.73 -14.49 -4.64
C GLU A 82 -8.04 -13.00 -4.46
N PRO A 83 -9.18 -12.66 -3.83
CA PRO A 83 -9.49 -11.28 -3.49
C PRO A 83 -8.53 -10.75 -2.41
N LEU A 84 -8.20 -9.47 -2.52
CA LEU A 84 -7.44 -8.74 -1.52
C LEU A 84 -8.41 -8.03 -0.57
N VAL A 85 -8.22 -8.18 0.73
CA VAL A 85 -9.08 -7.57 1.75
C VAL A 85 -8.22 -6.74 2.70
N ALA A 86 -8.66 -5.52 3.00
CA ALA A 86 -8.02 -4.64 3.96
C ALA A 86 -9.07 -3.99 4.87
N GLU A 87 -8.70 -3.77 6.13
CA GLU A 87 -9.51 -3.05 7.12
C GLU A 87 -8.85 -1.73 7.49
N ALA A 88 -9.67 -0.75 7.86
CA ALA A 88 -9.25 0.39 8.64
C ALA A 88 -10.27 0.73 9.71
N GLU A 89 -9.74 1.28 10.80
CA GLU A 89 -10.53 1.87 11.89
C GLU A 89 -10.73 3.38 11.62
N THR A 90 -10.82 4.19 12.68
CA THR A 90 -11.25 5.60 12.68
C THR A 90 -10.55 6.53 11.67
N ALA A 91 -9.30 6.24 11.27
CA ALA A 91 -8.59 7.05 10.29
C ALA A 91 -8.95 6.72 8.83
N GLY A 92 -9.63 5.59 8.58
CA GLY A 92 -10.06 5.14 7.26
C GLY A 92 -8.92 4.86 6.27
N LYS A 93 -7.66 4.84 6.72
CA LYS A 93 -6.47 4.68 5.87
C LYS A 93 -6.24 3.21 5.55
N LEU A 94 -6.46 2.84 4.30
CA LEU A 94 -6.25 1.48 3.83
C LEU A 94 -4.82 1.31 3.38
N ARG A 95 -4.19 0.23 3.87
CA ARG A 95 -2.88 -0.23 3.43
C ARG A 95 -2.99 -1.66 2.96
N PHE A 96 -2.59 -1.88 1.72
CA PHE A 96 -2.63 -3.20 1.10
C PHE A 96 -1.29 -3.91 1.25
N ASP A 97 -1.31 -5.20 1.56
CA ASP A 97 -0.09 -6.00 1.57
C ASP A 97 0.55 -6.02 0.17
N SER A 98 1.84 -5.67 0.11
CA SER A 98 2.52 -5.51 -1.19
C SER A 98 2.70 -6.82 -1.95
N THR A 99 2.69 -7.97 -1.28
CA THR A 99 2.83 -9.29 -1.91
C THR A 99 1.49 -9.72 -2.49
N GLU A 100 0.43 -9.64 -1.70
CA GLU A 100 -0.93 -9.96 -2.14
C GLU A 100 -1.38 -9.01 -3.27
N TRP A 101 -1.06 -7.72 -3.16
CA TRP A 101 -1.29 -6.73 -4.21
C TRP A 101 -0.63 -7.11 -5.54
N ARG A 102 0.69 -7.39 -5.52
CA ARG A 102 1.43 -7.75 -6.74
C ARG A 102 0.88 -9.03 -7.37
N ARG A 103 0.47 -10.01 -6.54
CA ARG A 103 -0.16 -11.23 -7.01
C ARG A 103 -1.50 -10.94 -7.70
N LEU A 104 -2.38 -10.17 -7.06
CA LEU A 104 -3.68 -9.77 -7.60
C LEU A 104 -3.53 -9.08 -8.97
N LEU A 105 -2.60 -8.13 -9.09
CA LEU A 105 -2.37 -7.43 -10.35
C LEU A 105 -1.78 -8.34 -11.44
N THR A 106 -0.85 -9.22 -11.07
CA THR A 106 -0.24 -10.19 -12.00
C THR A 106 -1.28 -11.14 -12.55
N ASP A 107 -2.13 -11.68 -11.68
CA ASP A 107 -3.20 -12.62 -12.04
C ASP A 107 -4.27 -11.95 -12.92
N ASN A 108 -4.41 -10.63 -12.88
CA ASN A 108 -5.46 -9.88 -13.58
C ASN A 108 -4.95 -8.94 -14.69
N ARG A 109 -3.72 -9.11 -15.20
CA ARG A 109 -3.20 -8.35 -16.36
C ARG A 109 -4.18 -8.31 -17.54
N GLY A 110 -4.39 -7.11 -18.08
CA GLY A 110 -5.35 -6.85 -19.17
C GLY A 110 -6.82 -6.95 -18.78
N GLY A 111 -7.11 -7.16 -17.49
CA GLY A 111 -8.45 -7.35 -16.93
C GLY A 111 -8.95 -6.16 -16.13
N GLN A 112 -10.04 -6.39 -15.39
CA GLN A 112 -10.64 -5.40 -14.48
C GLN A 112 -10.64 -5.93 -13.05
N LEU A 113 -10.47 -5.01 -12.11
CA LEU A 113 -10.69 -5.22 -10.69
C LEU A 113 -11.92 -4.42 -10.24
N SER A 114 -12.71 -5.01 -9.36
CA SER A 114 -13.80 -4.34 -8.64
C SER A 114 -13.32 -3.97 -7.25
N VAL A 115 -13.54 -2.72 -6.84
CA VAL A 115 -13.26 -2.22 -5.51
C VAL A 115 -14.59 -2.03 -4.77
N GLU A 116 -14.77 -2.76 -3.67
CA GLU A 116 -15.98 -2.79 -2.87
C GLU A 116 -15.68 -2.25 -1.48
N VAL A 117 -16.48 -1.29 -1.02
CA VAL A 117 -16.29 -0.62 0.28
C VAL A 117 -17.48 -0.93 1.18
N PHE A 118 -17.18 -1.36 2.39
CA PHE A 118 -18.12 -1.64 3.46
C PHE A 118 -17.82 -0.73 4.65
N THR A 119 -18.83 -0.06 5.18
CA THR A 119 -18.72 0.76 6.40
C THR A 119 -19.65 0.22 7.47
N GLN A 120 -19.18 0.18 8.71
CA GLN A 120 -20.00 -0.16 9.87
C GLN A 120 -20.43 1.11 10.59
N HIS A 121 -21.71 1.18 10.93
CA HIS A 121 -22.27 2.22 11.79
C HIS A 121 -23.16 1.56 12.83
N GLU A 122 -22.84 1.73 14.11
CA GLU A 122 -23.66 1.21 15.22
C GLU A 122 -23.98 -0.30 15.07
N GLY A 123 -22.99 -1.07 14.60
CA GLY A 123 -23.11 -2.52 14.36
C GLY A 123 -23.85 -2.91 13.08
N GLN A 124 -24.29 -1.96 12.25
CA GLN A 124 -24.88 -2.22 10.94
C GLN A 124 -23.87 -1.98 9.82
N TRP A 125 -23.69 -2.97 8.95
CA TRP A 125 -22.84 -2.85 7.77
C TRP A 125 -23.62 -2.29 6.59
N LEU A 126 -23.03 -1.29 5.94
CA LEU A 126 -23.48 -0.71 4.67
C LEU A 126 -22.49 -1.08 3.56
N GLN A 127 -23.00 -1.43 2.39
CA GLN A 127 -22.20 -1.65 1.19
C GLN A 127 -22.38 -0.49 0.22
N HIS A 128 -21.29 0.24 -0.05
CA HIS A 128 -21.28 1.32 -1.01
C HIS A 128 -21.20 0.78 -2.45
N PRO A 129 -21.67 1.55 -3.46
CA PRO A 129 -21.52 1.17 -4.85
C PRO A 129 -20.03 0.99 -5.20
N ALA A 130 -19.74 -0.16 -5.81
CA ALA A 130 -18.41 -0.53 -6.24
C ALA A 130 -17.96 0.32 -7.44
N TRP A 131 -16.64 0.47 -7.60
CA TRP A 131 -16.04 1.03 -8.81
C TRP A 131 -14.96 0.10 -9.37
N LYS A 132 -14.42 0.46 -10.54
CA LYS A 132 -13.51 -0.39 -11.28
C LYS A 132 -12.12 0.22 -11.40
N TRP A 133 -11.13 -0.67 -11.49
CA TRP A 133 -9.81 -0.39 -12.04
C TRP A 133 -9.54 -1.30 -13.22
N THR A 134 -8.83 -0.78 -14.22
CA THR A 134 -8.34 -1.59 -15.35
C THR A 134 -6.87 -1.88 -15.12
N VAL A 135 -6.47 -3.15 -15.16
CA VAL A 135 -5.05 -3.52 -15.06
C VAL A 135 -4.47 -3.56 -16.47
N ALA A 136 -3.43 -2.76 -16.72
CA ALA A 136 -2.74 -2.77 -18.01
C ALA A 136 -2.10 -4.14 -18.31
N ALA A 137 -1.84 -4.43 -19.59
CA ALA A 137 -1.15 -5.66 -19.97
C ALA A 137 0.37 -5.55 -19.71
N GLU A 138 0.95 -4.44 -20.15
CA GLU A 138 2.36 -4.09 -19.98
C GLU A 138 2.66 -3.42 -18.64
N PRO A 139 3.87 -3.63 -18.08
CA PRO A 139 4.38 -2.84 -16.96
C PRO A 139 4.71 -1.40 -17.39
N ILE A 140 4.78 -0.49 -16.42
CA ILE A 140 5.38 0.84 -16.61
C ILE A 140 6.87 0.84 -16.26
N ASP A 141 7.57 1.87 -16.69
CA ASP A 141 8.89 2.19 -16.17
C ASP A 141 8.84 2.36 -14.65
N SER A 142 9.81 1.76 -13.96
CA SER A 142 9.78 1.67 -12.49
C SER A 142 10.10 2.99 -11.80
N PHE A 143 10.60 4.00 -12.49
CA PHE A 143 11.18 5.18 -11.85
C PHE A 143 10.63 6.48 -12.43
N LEU A 144 10.27 7.41 -11.53
CA LEU A 144 9.89 8.78 -11.85
C LEU A 144 10.91 9.74 -11.26
N THR A 145 11.53 10.57 -12.09
CA THR A 145 12.41 11.66 -11.64
C THR A 145 11.63 12.96 -11.50
N TYR A 146 11.86 13.70 -10.41
CA TYR A 146 11.20 14.98 -10.17
C TYR A 146 11.99 15.87 -9.22
N ARG A 147 11.62 17.15 -9.16
CA ARG A 147 12.20 18.13 -8.24
C ARG A 147 11.19 18.45 -7.14
N LEU A 148 11.65 18.50 -5.89
CA LEU A 148 10.85 19.01 -4.78
C LEU A 148 11.21 20.48 -4.58
N ILE A 149 10.24 21.38 -4.80
CA ILE A 149 10.45 22.83 -4.73
C ILE A 149 9.51 23.39 -3.68
N GLU A 150 10.06 23.95 -2.60
CA GLU A 150 9.27 24.66 -1.59
C GLU A 150 8.59 25.90 -2.21
N PRO A 151 7.35 26.25 -1.82
CA PRO A 151 6.57 27.30 -2.47
C PRO A 151 7.16 28.72 -2.35
N SER A 152 8.16 28.96 -1.49
CA SER A 152 8.85 30.26 -1.36
C SER A 152 10.19 30.26 -2.10
N TYR A 153 10.20 30.85 -3.29
CA TYR A 153 11.31 30.89 -4.26
C TYR A 153 12.54 31.74 -3.85
N GLU A 154 12.57 32.31 -2.65
CA GLU A 154 13.55 33.36 -2.32
C GLU A 154 14.81 32.87 -1.60
N LEU A 155 14.83 31.63 -1.14
CA LEU A 155 15.98 31.07 -0.44
C LEU A 155 16.44 29.82 -1.18
N TYR A 156 17.71 29.78 -1.59
CA TYR A 156 18.38 28.53 -1.98
C TYR A 156 18.48 27.66 -0.72
N ARG A 157 17.38 27.06 -0.29
CA ARG A 157 17.34 26.07 0.81
C ARG A 157 17.76 24.71 0.27
N GLN A 158 17.43 23.64 0.98
CA GLN A 158 17.67 22.29 0.48
C GLN A 158 16.81 22.05 -0.76
N LEU A 159 17.50 21.91 -1.90
CA LEU A 159 16.89 21.64 -3.20
C LEU A 159 17.48 20.35 -3.75
N GLY A 160 16.63 19.51 -4.33
CA GLY A 160 17.06 18.21 -4.83
C GLY A 160 16.31 17.75 -6.06
N LEU A 161 17.01 16.93 -6.84
CA LEU A 161 16.45 16.05 -7.86
C LEU A 161 16.31 14.66 -7.22
N TYR A 162 15.09 14.16 -7.20
CA TYR A 162 14.73 12.88 -6.60
C TYR A 162 14.29 11.90 -7.68
N GLU A 163 14.44 10.63 -7.38
CA GLU A 163 13.82 9.55 -8.14
C GLU A 163 12.96 8.69 -7.21
N ARG A 164 11.74 8.42 -7.65
CA ARG A 164 10.78 7.58 -6.95
C ARG A 164 10.59 6.27 -7.69
N ASN A 165 10.77 5.16 -6.98
CA ASN A 165 10.42 3.84 -7.46
C ASN A 165 8.91 3.62 -7.37
N LEU A 166 8.24 3.63 -8.52
CA LEU A 166 6.80 3.45 -8.66
C LEU A 166 6.31 2.05 -8.29
N THR A 167 7.20 1.07 -8.12
CA THR A 167 6.86 -0.34 -7.80
C THR A 167 6.84 -0.65 -6.30
N ASN A 168 7.41 0.22 -5.48
CA ASN A 168 7.45 0.07 -4.02
C ASN A 168 7.32 1.39 -3.22
N PHE A 169 7.23 2.53 -3.91
CA PHE A 169 7.10 3.88 -3.35
C PHE A 169 8.37 4.44 -2.68
N ASP A 170 9.50 3.74 -2.77
CA ASP A 170 10.78 4.22 -2.25
C ASP A 170 11.25 5.46 -3.03
N GLU A 171 11.97 6.33 -2.34
CA GLU A 171 12.52 7.55 -2.91
C GLU A 171 13.96 7.72 -2.49
N HIS A 172 14.80 8.16 -3.42
CA HIS A 172 16.17 8.53 -3.16
C HIS A 172 16.56 9.84 -3.86
N PRO A 173 17.47 10.62 -3.26
CA PRO A 173 18.07 11.76 -3.95
C PRO A 173 19.01 11.26 -5.06
N ILE A 174 18.87 11.80 -6.27
CA ILE A 174 19.89 11.69 -7.32
C ILE A 174 20.98 12.75 -7.07
N TYR A 175 20.55 13.96 -6.73
CA TYR A 175 21.43 15.08 -6.47
C TYR A 175 20.73 16.09 -5.57
N GLU A 176 21.41 16.53 -4.53
CA GLU A 176 20.99 17.62 -3.66
C GLU A 176 22.06 18.72 -3.72
N ASN A 177 21.65 19.97 -3.53
CA ASN A 177 22.61 21.07 -3.55
C ASN A 177 23.62 20.99 -2.40
N ASN A 178 23.25 20.43 -1.26
CA ASN A 178 24.17 20.11 -0.17
C ASN A 178 23.67 18.88 0.60
N ASP A 179 24.60 18.11 1.19
CA ASP A 179 24.29 16.97 2.07
C ASP A 179 23.58 17.43 3.36
N THR A 180 23.91 18.64 3.83
CA THR A 180 23.27 19.33 4.95
C THR A 180 23.08 20.81 4.60
N PHE A 181 22.00 21.44 5.08
CA PHE A 181 21.76 22.86 4.82
C PHE A 181 22.93 23.75 5.28
N GLU A 182 23.54 24.47 4.33
CA GLU A 182 24.59 25.45 4.57
C GLU A 182 24.26 26.78 3.88
N GLU A 183 23.91 27.81 4.66
CA GLU A 183 23.42 29.10 4.14
C GLU A 183 24.38 29.77 3.13
N GLU A 184 25.69 29.62 3.34
CA GLU A 184 26.73 30.24 2.50
C GLU A 184 27.09 29.43 1.24
N ASN A 185 26.78 28.12 1.22
CA ASN A 185 27.21 27.19 0.16
C ASN A 185 26.04 26.58 -0.63
N ASN A 186 24.79 27.00 -0.40
CA ASN A 186 23.67 26.50 -1.19
C ASN A 186 23.70 27.05 -2.63
N HIS A 187 23.68 26.16 -3.62
CA HIS A 187 23.48 26.50 -5.03
C HIS A 187 22.14 26.01 -5.57
N CYS A 188 21.73 26.57 -6.71
CA CYS A 188 20.50 26.21 -7.38
C CYS A 188 20.66 24.91 -8.17
N VAL A 189 19.70 24.00 -8.07
CA VAL A 189 19.65 22.76 -8.87
C VAL A 189 18.46 22.72 -9.84
N ASN A 190 17.70 23.81 -9.93
CA ASN A 190 16.46 23.85 -10.72
C ASN A 190 16.69 23.65 -12.22
N CYS A 191 17.84 24.05 -12.78
CA CYS A 191 18.13 23.88 -14.21
C CYS A 191 18.81 22.54 -14.55
N HIS A 192 19.13 21.72 -13.55
CA HIS A 192 19.77 20.43 -13.75
C HIS A 192 18.71 19.41 -14.13
N THR A 193 18.87 18.79 -15.30
CA THR A 193 18.02 17.68 -15.75
C THR A 193 18.93 16.45 -15.86
N PRO A 194 18.57 15.31 -15.27
CA PRO A 194 19.36 14.10 -15.44
C PRO A 194 19.34 13.73 -16.92
N GLN A 195 20.51 13.49 -17.50
CA GLN A 195 20.57 12.93 -18.85
C GLN A 195 20.23 11.44 -18.75
N ALA A 196 19.20 11.01 -19.48
CA ALA A 196 18.79 9.61 -19.55
C ALA A 196 19.78 8.79 -20.40
N HIS A 197 21.01 8.61 -19.91
CA HIS A 197 21.99 7.73 -20.53
C HIS A 197 21.68 6.29 -20.15
N GLY A 198 21.18 5.50 -21.11
CA GLY A 198 20.97 4.07 -20.94
C GLY A 198 19.53 3.70 -20.58
N THR A 199 18.74 3.37 -21.59
CA THR A 199 17.39 2.78 -21.49
C THR A 199 17.39 1.34 -20.95
N THR A 200 18.40 0.96 -20.16
CA THR A 200 18.59 -0.40 -19.63
C THR A 200 18.64 -0.47 -18.10
N GLY A 201 18.32 0.63 -17.40
CA GLY A 201 17.85 0.58 -16.00
C GLY A 201 18.87 0.16 -14.93
N ARG A 202 20.12 0.61 -15.01
CA ARG A 202 21.06 0.58 -13.88
C ARG A 202 21.92 1.84 -13.89
N MET A 203 21.76 2.67 -12.87
CA MET A 203 22.91 3.40 -12.32
C MET A 203 23.71 2.43 -11.44
#